data_AF-A0A392Q816-F1
#
_entry.id   AF-A0A392Q816-F1
#
_cell.length_a   1.000
_cell.length_b   1.000
_cell.length_c   1.000
_cell.angle_alpha   90.00
_cell.angle_beta   90.00
_cell.angle_gamma   90.00
#
_symmetry.space_group_name_H-M   'P 1'
#
loop_
_entity.id
_entity.type
_entity.pdbx_description
1 polymer ?
#
loop_
_entity_poly.entity_id
_entity_poly.type
_entity_poly.pdbx_seq_one_letter_code
_entity_poly.pdbx_strand_id
1 'polypeptide(L)'
;MFNLVWDVTIPVQVQEIVNEFSNVEFALDPLEKQVGDDLISLLQQGKKFDDDSESYELESFHQAATRLGITSSRVALAERRALKKLIDRARAEEDKRKESIVAYLLHLMRKYSKLFRNEFADDNDSQGS
;
A
#
# COMPACT_ATOMS: atom_id res chain seq x y z
N MET A 1 -53.39 18.22 -14.88
CA MET A 1 -52.87 16.97 -14.27
C MET A 1 -51.47 16.76 -14.81
N PHE A 2 -50.45 17.25 -14.11
CA PHE A 2 -49.06 16.94 -14.44
C PHE A 2 -48.64 15.75 -13.56
N ASN A 3 -48.17 14.70 -14.22
CA ASN A 3 -47.90 13.38 -13.67
C ASN A 3 -46.83 13.41 -12.57
N LEU A 4 -47.22 13.10 -11.33
CA LEU A 4 -46.38 12.77 -10.17
C LEU A 4 -45.66 11.40 -10.33
N VAL A 5 -45.42 10.96 -11.55
CA VAL A 5 -44.86 9.63 -11.87
C VAL A 5 -43.32 9.65 -11.97
N TRP A 6 -42.72 10.84 -12.07
CA TRP A 6 -41.32 11.06 -11.71
C TRP A 6 -41.37 11.38 -10.21
N ASP A 7 -40.95 10.54 -9.27
CA ASP A 7 -39.55 10.49 -8.86
C ASP A 7 -39.37 9.47 -7.71
N VAL A 8 -39.99 8.27 -7.79
CA VAL A 8 -39.89 7.24 -6.73
C VAL A 8 -38.87 6.15 -7.07
N THR A 9 -38.50 6.03 -8.35
CA THR A 9 -37.60 4.98 -8.83
C THR A 9 -36.16 5.20 -8.36
N ILE A 10 -35.68 6.44 -8.35
CA ILE A 10 -34.31 6.78 -7.93
C ILE A 10 -34.12 6.52 -6.42
N PRO A 11 -35.01 6.99 -5.51
CA PRO A 11 -34.90 6.68 -4.08
C PRO A 11 -34.88 5.17 -3.79
N VAL A 12 -35.69 4.38 -4.51
CA VAL A 12 -35.74 2.93 -4.35
C VAL A 12 -34.43 2.27 -4.79
N GLN A 13 -33.90 2.63 -5.95
CA GLN A 13 -32.62 2.11 -6.44
C GLN A 13 -31.45 2.49 -5.54
N VAL A 14 -31.43 3.72 -5.02
CA VAL A 14 -30.42 4.17 -4.05
C VAL A 14 -30.54 3.35 -2.77
N GLN A 15 -31.76 3.09 -2.28
CA GLN A 15 -31.97 2.29 -1.08
C GLN A 15 -31.53 0.83 -1.27
N GLU A 16 -31.76 0.25 -2.45
CA GLU A 16 -31.28 -1.10 -2.79
C GLU A 16 -29.75 -1.17 -2.79
N ILE A 17 -29.08 -0.21 -3.43
CA ILE A 17 -27.61 -0.12 -3.43
C ILE A 17 -27.06 0.06 -2.00
N VAL A 18 -27.69 0.92 -1.20
CA VAL A 18 -27.31 1.13 0.22
C VAL A 18 -27.48 -0.16 1.02
N ASN A 19 -28.57 -0.90 0.80
CA ASN A 19 -28.83 -2.17 1.47
C ASN A 19 -27.79 -3.22 1.05
N GLU A 20 -27.41 -3.28 -0.23
CA GLU A 20 -26.33 -4.15 -0.69
C GLU A 20 -25.01 -3.80 0.00
N PHE A 21 -24.58 -2.52 -0.03
CA PHE A 21 -23.35 -2.08 0.66
C PHE A 21 -23.38 -2.32 2.17
N SER A 22 -24.55 -2.20 2.81
CA SER A 22 -24.68 -2.47 4.24
C SER A 22 -24.41 -3.92 4.62
N ASN A 23 -24.58 -4.84 3.67
CA ASN A 23 -24.31 -6.27 3.83
C ASN A 23 -22.95 -6.68 3.24
N VAL A 24 -22.22 -5.76 2.61
CA VAL A 24 -20.87 -6.03 2.09
C VAL A 24 -19.88 -6.00 3.24
N GLU A 25 -19.24 -7.15 3.49
CA GLU A 25 -18.09 -7.23 4.38
C GLU A 25 -16.82 -6.82 3.62
N PHE A 26 -16.28 -5.65 3.95
CA PHE A 26 -14.99 -5.23 3.41
C PHE A 26 -13.87 -6.06 4.06
N ALA A 27 -13.41 -7.07 3.34
CA ALA A 27 -12.23 -7.85 3.72
C ALA A 27 -10.98 -7.28 3.01
N LEU A 28 -9.85 -7.34 3.71
CA LEU A 28 -8.54 -7.18 3.08
C LEU A 28 -8.31 -8.33 2.10
N ASP A 29 -7.64 -8.05 0.99
CA ASP A 29 -7.20 -9.10 0.08
C ASP A 29 -6.34 -10.13 0.85
N PRO A 30 -6.59 -11.45 0.71
CA PRO A 30 -5.87 -12.46 1.47
C PRO A 30 -4.35 -12.42 1.26
N LEU A 31 -3.88 -12.06 0.05
CA LEU A 31 -2.45 -11.91 -0.24
C LEU A 31 -1.89 -10.68 0.47
N GLU A 32 -2.59 -9.54 0.42
CA GLU A 32 -2.17 -8.32 1.14
C GLU A 32 -2.09 -8.56 2.65
N LYS A 33 -3.08 -9.27 3.22
CA LYS A 33 -3.09 -9.65 4.63
C LYS A 33 -1.88 -10.53 4.97
N GLN A 34 -1.61 -11.56 4.18
CA GLN A 34 -0.47 -12.45 4.39
C GLN A 34 0.86 -11.69 4.33
N VAL A 35 1.05 -10.81 3.33
CA VAL A 35 2.26 -9.99 3.22
C VAL A 35 2.41 -9.06 4.42
N GLY A 36 1.31 -8.52 4.94
CA GLY A 36 1.30 -7.72 6.17
C GLY A 36 1.76 -8.51 7.39
N ASP A 37 1.26 -9.73 7.57
CA ASP A 37 1.65 -10.62 8.67
C ASP A 37 3.14 -11.02 8.59
N ASP A 38 3.65 -11.29 7.39
CA ASP A 38 5.07 -11.58 7.12
C ASP A 38 5.96 -10.38 7.53
N LEU A 39 5.58 -9.16 7.14
CA LEU A 39 6.30 -7.91 7.49
C LEU A 39 6.28 -7.61 8.99
N ILE A 40 5.16 -7.87 9.68
CA ILE A 40 5.08 -7.73 11.13
C ILE A 40 6.03 -8.72 11.81
N SER A 41 6.11 -9.95 11.30
CA SER A 41 7.01 -10.97 11.83
C SER A 41 8.47 -10.55 11.67
N LEU A 42 8.84 -10.00 10.52
CA LEU A 42 10.16 -9.43 10.27
C LEU A 42 10.50 -8.28 11.23
N LEU A 43 9.57 -7.35 11.42
CA LEU A 43 9.69 -6.23 12.37
C LEU A 43 9.96 -6.70 13.82
N GLN A 44 9.35 -7.81 14.22
CA GLN A 44 9.53 -8.39 15.55
C GLN A 44 10.89 -9.10 15.68
N GLN A 45 11.36 -9.75 14.61
CA GLN A 45 12.67 -10.42 14.57
C GLN A 45 13.81 -9.40 14.58
N GLY A 46 13.63 -8.25 13.93
CA GLY A 46 14.63 -7.19 13.85
C GLY A 46 14.97 -6.43 15.13
N LYS A 47 14.41 -6.82 16.28
CA LYS A 47 14.90 -6.34 17.59
C LYS A 47 16.18 -7.05 18.08
N LYS A 48 16.70 -8.03 17.34
CA LYS A 48 17.95 -8.75 17.60
C LYS A 48 18.81 -8.67 16.34
N PHE A 49 19.80 -7.78 16.25
CA PHE A 49 20.60 -7.68 15.03
C PHE A 49 22.11 -7.80 15.28
N ASP A 50 22.66 -8.80 14.57
CA ASP A 50 24.05 -9.01 14.14
C ASP A 50 24.07 -8.94 12.59
N ASP A 51 25.27 -8.93 11.97
CA ASP A 51 25.53 -8.63 10.54
C ASP A 51 24.76 -9.50 9.51
N ASP A 52 24.39 -10.75 9.83
CA ASP A 52 23.60 -11.66 8.96
C ASP A 52 22.18 -11.15 8.66
N SER A 53 21.73 -10.13 9.38
CA SER A 53 20.37 -9.63 9.32
C SER A 53 20.03 -8.73 8.14
N GLU A 54 21.01 -8.04 7.56
CA GLU A 54 20.77 -7.09 6.48
C GLU A 54 20.38 -7.79 5.17
N SER A 55 20.96 -8.97 4.91
CA SER A 55 20.62 -9.82 3.76
C SER A 55 19.18 -10.34 3.85
N TYR A 56 18.79 -10.83 5.03
CA TYR A 56 17.43 -11.31 5.28
C TYR A 56 16.37 -10.19 5.22
N GLU A 57 16.68 -8.99 5.76
CA GLU A 57 15.81 -7.82 5.65
C GLU A 57 15.57 -7.43 4.19
N LEU A 58 16.65 -7.40 3.39
CA LEU A 58 16.57 -7.10 1.96
C LEU A 58 15.73 -8.13 1.20
N GLU A 59 16.00 -9.42 1.39
CA GLU A 59 15.30 -10.51 0.70
C GLU A 59 13.80 -10.49 1.01
N SER A 60 13.45 -10.39 2.29
CA SER A 60 12.06 -10.35 2.74
C SER A 60 11.34 -9.11 2.23
N PHE A 61 11.99 -7.94 2.26
CA PHE A 61 11.44 -6.72 1.69
C PHE A 61 11.21 -6.84 0.18
N HIS A 62 12.17 -7.41 -0.55
CA HIS A 62 12.06 -7.61 -1.99
C HIS A 62 10.92 -8.57 -2.35
N GLN A 63 10.76 -9.66 -1.61
CA GLN A 63 9.66 -10.62 -1.80
C GLN A 63 8.30 -9.96 -1.54
N ALA A 64 8.17 -9.18 -0.45
CA ALA A 64 6.95 -8.44 -0.14
C ALA A 64 6.61 -7.41 -1.23
N ALA A 65 7.60 -6.62 -1.66
CA ALA A 65 7.43 -5.63 -2.72
C ALA A 65 6.98 -6.27 -4.04
N THR A 66 7.57 -7.42 -4.41
CA THR A 66 7.20 -8.18 -5.61
C THR A 66 5.77 -8.70 -5.53
N ARG A 67 5.38 -9.29 -4.39
CA ARG A 67 4.00 -9.78 -4.17
C ARG A 67 2.96 -8.66 -4.21
N LEU A 68 3.32 -7.47 -3.76
CA LEU A 68 2.48 -6.27 -3.79
C LEU A 68 2.54 -5.52 -5.14
N GLY A 69 3.26 -6.03 -6.14
CA GLY A 69 3.38 -5.37 -7.45
C GLY A 69 4.17 -4.05 -7.42
N ILE A 70 4.95 -3.80 -6.38
CA ILE A 70 5.83 -2.64 -6.25
C ILE A 70 7.15 -2.97 -6.96
N THR A 71 7.12 -3.18 -8.27
CA THR A 71 8.31 -3.59 -9.05
C THR A 71 9.00 -2.44 -9.78
N SER A 72 8.28 -1.33 -10.03
CA SER A 72 8.79 -0.19 -10.79
C SER A 72 9.03 1.05 -9.94
N SER A 73 9.96 1.91 -10.38
CA SER A 73 10.23 3.22 -9.75
C SER A 73 8.98 4.10 -9.64
N ARG A 74 8.09 4.05 -10.64
CA ARG A 74 6.83 4.82 -10.64
C ARG A 74 5.90 4.38 -9.51
N VAL A 75 5.67 3.08 -9.38
CA VAL A 75 4.82 2.51 -8.32
C VAL A 75 5.46 2.75 -6.95
N ALA A 76 6.76 2.50 -6.81
CA ALA A 76 7.48 2.75 -5.56
C ALA A 76 7.44 4.23 -5.11
N LEU A 77 7.47 5.18 -6.05
CA LEU A 77 7.31 6.61 -5.72
C LEU A 77 5.90 6.93 -5.23
N ALA A 78 4.87 6.36 -5.86
CA ALA A 78 3.49 6.52 -5.41
C ALA A 78 3.31 5.98 -3.98
N GLU A 79 3.82 4.77 -3.72
CA GLU A 79 3.79 4.15 -2.40
C GLU A 79 4.51 4.98 -1.33
N ARG A 80 5.70 5.51 -1.63
CA ARG A 80 6.40 6.42 -0.68
C ARG A 80 5.59 7.66 -0.32
N ARG A 81 4.79 8.19 -1.26
CA ARG A 81 3.90 9.34 -1.00
C ARG A 81 2.70 8.92 -0.16
N ALA A 82 2.13 7.74 -0.41
CA ALA A 82 1.06 7.17 0.40
C ALA A 82 1.52 6.93 1.85
N LEU A 83 2.69 6.32 2.05
CA LEU A 83 3.28 6.08 3.37
C LEU A 83 3.48 7.37 4.17
N LYS A 84 3.93 8.47 3.53
CA LYS A 84 4.04 9.78 4.21
C LYS A 84 2.68 10.28 4.72
N LYS A 85 1.64 10.21 3.88
CA LYS A 85 0.28 10.60 4.29
C LYS A 85 -0.25 9.72 5.41
N LEU A 86 0.07 8.43 5.39
CA LEU A 86 -0.32 7.49 6.45
C LEU A 86 0.37 7.78 7.78
N ILE A 87 1.62 8.24 7.78
CA ILE A 87 2.30 8.71 9.00
C ILE A 87 1.57 9.92 9.58
N ASP A 88 1.25 10.92 8.75
CA ASP A 88 0.55 12.12 9.21
C ASP A 88 -0.83 11.77 9.78
N ARG A 89 -1.54 10.83 9.15
CA ARG A 89 -2.83 10.32 9.64
C ARG A 89 -2.67 9.55 10.96
N ALA A 90 -1.70 8.65 11.07
CA ALA A 90 -1.47 7.90 12.31
C ALA A 90 -1.11 8.82 13.49
N ARG A 91 -0.38 9.90 13.23
CA ARG A 91 -0.10 10.95 14.23
C ARG A 91 -1.37 11.67 14.68
N ALA A 92 -2.24 12.04 13.73
CA ALA A 92 -3.52 12.68 14.04
C ALA A 92 -4.48 11.75 14.81
N GLU A 93 -4.40 10.44 14.56
CA GLU A 93 -5.16 9.40 15.27
C GLU A 93 -4.49 8.99 16.61
N GLU A 94 -3.33 9.59 16.96
CA GLU A 94 -2.49 9.22 18.12
C GLU A 94 -2.09 7.73 18.16
N ASP A 95 -2.13 7.03 17.03
CA ASP A 95 -1.77 5.62 16.92
C ASP A 95 -0.25 5.45 16.74
N LYS A 96 0.45 5.40 17.88
CA LYS A 96 1.91 5.26 17.92
C LYS A 96 2.42 3.96 17.31
N ARG A 97 1.64 2.88 17.40
CA ARG A 97 2.03 1.60 16.81
C ARG A 97 2.01 1.70 15.29
N LYS A 98 0.91 2.18 14.72
CA LYS A 98 0.76 2.41 13.28
C LYS A 98 1.80 3.41 12.76
N GLU A 99 2.05 4.49 13.49
CA GLU A 99 3.10 5.46 13.14
C GLU A 99 4.47 4.77 12.99
N SER A 100 4.87 3.94 13.97
CA SER A 100 6.17 3.25 13.95
C SER A 100 6.30 2.25 12.79
N ILE A 101 5.24 1.49 12.50
CA ILE A 101 5.22 0.50 11.42
C ILE A 101 5.36 1.20 10.06
N VAL A 102 4.54 2.22 9.82
CA VAL A 102 4.55 2.95 8.54
C VAL A 102 5.88 3.71 8.34
N ALA A 103 6.46 4.25 9.42
CA ALA A 103 7.78 4.89 9.38
C ALA A 103 8.88 3.89 9.01
N TYR A 104 8.83 2.67 9.54
CA TYR A 104 9.77 1.61 9.18
C TYR A 104 9.62 1.16 7.72
N LEU A 105 8.40 0.96 7.24
CA LEU A 105 8.16 0.65 5.82
C LEU A 105 8.71 1.75 4.90
N LEU A 106 8.50 3.03 5.27
CA LEU A 106 9.06 4.16 4.53
C LEU A 106 10.60 4.17 4.56
N HIS A 107 11.21 3.74 5.67
CA HIS A 107 12.66 3.56 5.77
C HIS A 107 13.15 2.48 4.80
N LEU A 108 12.55 1.28 4.80
CA LEU A 108 12.92 0.19 3.88
C LEU A 108 12.80 0.61 2.41
N MET A 109 11.70 1.30 2.06
CA MET A 109 11.47 1.86 0.72
C MET A 109 12.57 2.84 0.28
N ARG A 110 13.24 3.52 1.21
CA ARG A 110 14.37 4.42 0.93
C ARG A 110 15.68 3.65 0.86
N LYS A 111 15.94 2.80 1.86
CA LYS A 111 17.15 1.98 1.99
C LYS A 111 17.38 1.16 0.72
N TYR A 112 16.34 0.46 0.27
CA TYR A 112 16.42 -0.45 -0.88
C TYR A 112 15.87 0.15 -2.18
N SER A 113 15.97 1.47 -2.33
CA SER A 113 15.48 2.21 -3.51
C SER A 113 16.05 1.74 -4.85
N LYS A 114 17.18 1.04 -4.85
CA LYS A 114 17.82 0.48 -6.05
C LYS A 114 17.03 -0.69 -6.65
N LEU A 115 16.24 -1.42 -5.84
CA LEU A 115 15.42 -2.53 -6.32
C LEU A 115 14.47 -2.11 -7.44
N PHE A 116 13.92 -0.89 -7.33
CA PHE A 116 12.90 -0.39 -8.26
C PHE A 116 13.48 0.31 -9.49
N ARG A 117 14.81 0.44 -9.59
CA ARG A 117 15.47 1.20 -10.67
C ARG A 117 15.66 0.39 -11.96
N ASN A 118 15.47 -0.92 -11.95
CA ASN A 118 16.06 -1.78 -12.98
C ASN A 118 15.11 -2.39 -14.02
N GLU A 119 13.91 -1.85 -14.23
CA GLU A 119 13.02 -2.35 -15.31
C GLU A 119 13.05 -1.51 -16.60
N PHE A 120 13.63 -0.31 -16.62
CA PHE A 120 13.85 0.46 -17.86
C PHE A 120 15.07 1.37 -17.73
N ALA A 121 16.26 0.79 -17.84
CA ALA A 121 17.38 1.48 -18.47
C ALA A 121 17.49 0.91 -19.89
N ASP A 122 16.41 1.05 -20.66
CA ASP A 122 16.43 0.75 -22.09
C ASP A 122 16.48 2.09 -22.83
N ASP A 123 17.44 2.17 -23.74
CA ASP A 123 17.91 3.33 -24.47
C ASP A 123 16.79 4.26 -24.96
N ASN A 124 16.82 5.52 -24.53
CA ASN A 124 16.42 6.61 -25.43
C ASN A 124 16.99 7.97 -25.03
N ASP A 125 18.31 8.09 -25.00
CA ASP A 125 18.98 9.38 -25.30
C ASP A 125 19.50 9.32 -26.75
N SER A 126 18.58 9.06 -27.69
CA SER A 126 18.79 9.32 -29.12
C SER A 126 17.99 10.56 -29.52
N GLN A 127 18.70 11.69 -29.55
CA GLN A 127 18.50 12.90 -30.37
C GLN A 127 17.22 13.75 -30.22
N GLY A 128 17.45 15.05 -29.97
CA GLY A 128 16.42 16.08 -30.12
C GLY A 128 16.93 17.51 -29.88
N SER A 129 17.75 18.00 -30.83
CA SER A 129 18.14 19.40 -31.15
C SER A 129 18.83 20.29 -30.12
#